data_AF-A0A1E7J4E1-F1
#
_entry.id   AF-A0A1E7J4E1-F1
#
_cell.length_a   1.000
_cell.length_b   1.000
_cell.length_c   1.000
_cell.angle_alpha   90.00
_cell.angle_beta   90.00
_cell.angle_gamma   90.00
#
_symmetry.space_group_name_H-M   'P 1'
#
loop_
_entity.id
_entity.type
_entity.pdbx_description
1 polymer ?
#
loop_
_entity_poly.entity_id
_entity_poly.type
_entity_poly.pdbx_seq_one_letter_code
_entity_poly.pdbx_strand_id
1 'polypeptide(L)'
;MKQVTIKLVLFAYLTVLIGMLGCGGSGGDGGEPDPGDKDIVGSWGRGHYSYDDVEYESITFYPNGYYIYCDSNSRDAEYGTWDYNKVTKTAVFTPIYNGTNEGPSEDGRPATHKAEVVNHELTVYGDNAVTVFDVYKRVMSNNYIVGGWGPGYHDGTYTTLTFYPNGHYIHWQTDEIDEPNDNGGGIEYGSYTYNDVNDTLIARPVIDENGCAGLSDNGVRNTLHVTATSTTLTLLNDDDEVDSTFERVDKEQLNQNETNIDIAGTWQGENEGNNVTMTINENRWTFRTPGYNTYGEVQQFSNDDRTCILKWGIGDIDEGEYSKIRWSTNSPDTLTIWIYDPYSTLEEAADSTAIDVGPWQFYKS
;
A
#
# COMPACT_ATOMS: atom_id res chain seq x y z
N MET A 1 -40.01 -16.98 -33.03
CA MET A 1 -38.64 -16.79 -32.54
C MET A 1 -38.05 -15.58 -33.25
N LYS A 2 -37.88 -14.46 -32.54
CA LYS A 2 -37.25 -13.25 -33.07
C LYS A 2 -35.74 -13.40 -32.87
N GLN A 3 -34.95 -13.31 -33.94
CA GLN A 3 -33.50 -13.20 -33.84
C GLN A 3 -33.15 -11.82 -33.28
N VAL A 4 -32.42 -11.81 -32.17
CA VAL A 4 -31.76 -10.62 -31.63
C VAL A 4 -30.32 -10.68 -32.08
N THR A 5 -29.91 -9.70 -32.89
CA THR A 5 -28.53 -9.54 -33.34
C THR A 5 -27.79 -8.70 -32.30
N ILE A 6 -26.92 -9.34 -31.52
CA ILE A 6 -25.99 -8.66 -30.60
C ILE A 6 -24.77 -8.22 -31.42
N LYS A 7 -24.56 -6.91 -31.55
CA LYS A 7 -23.31 -6.34 -32.08
C LYS A 7 -22.35 -6.16 -30.90
N LEU A 8 -21.35 -7.03 -30.81
CA LEU A 8 -20.19 -6.81 -29.95
C LEU A 8 -19.33 -5.71 -30.57
N VAL A 9 -19.14 -4.59 -29.87
CA VAL A 9 -18.13 -3.60 -30.20
C VAL A 9 -16.95 -3.86 -29.27
N LEU A 10 -15.86 -4.38 -29.83
CA LEU A 10 -14.62 -4.67 -29.11
C LEU A 10 -13.71 -3.44 -29.25
N PHE A 11 -13.48 -2.69 -28.17
CA PHE A 11 -12.41 -1.70 -28.12
C PHE A 11 -11.12 -2.40 -27.68
N ALA A 12 -10.16 -2.52 -28.59
CA ALA A 12 -8.81 -2.96 -28.29
C ALA A 12 -7.91 -1.72 -28.19
N TYR A 13 -7.36 -1.45 -27.01
CA TYR A 13 -6.28 -0.50 -26.84
C TYR A 13 -5.01 -1.10 -27.43
N LEU A 14 -4.56 -0.54 -28.55
CA LEU A 14 -3.27 -0.85 -29.19
C LEU A 14 -2.37 0.38 -29.04
N THR A 15 -1.48 0.36 -28.06
CA THR A 15 -0.42 1.37 -27.95
C THR A 15 0.67 1.02 -28.97
N VAL A 16 0.75 1.81 -30.04
CA VAL A 16 1.78 1.70 -31.08
C VAL A 16 3.02 2.45 -30.60
N LEU A 17 4.09 1.70 -30.30
CA LEU A 17 5.42 2.26 -30.07
C LEU A 17 6.05 2.62 -31.44
N ILE A 18 5.94 3.88 -31.85
CA ILE A 18 6.68 4.40 -33.02
C ILE A 18 8.08 4.81 -32.55
N GLY A 19 9.07 3.97 -32.84
CA GLY A 19 10.47 4.36 -32.80
C GLY A 19 10.77 5.39 -33.89
N MET A 20 11.24 6.57 -33.50
CA MET A 20 11.92 7.49 -34.41
C MET A 20 13.40 7.57 -34.02
N LEU A 21 14.24 7.05 -34.91
CA LEU A 21 15.66 7.33 -35.00
C LEU A 21 15.85 8.81 -35.37
N GLY A 22 16.45 9.58 -34.49
CA GLY A 22 16.92 10.94 -34.74
C GLY A 22 18.35 11.10 -34.23
N CYS A 23 19.29 11.30 -35.15
CA CYS A 23 20.70 11.53 -34.90
C CYS A 23 20.96 13.01 -34.62
N GLY A 24 21.70 13.33 -33.54
CA GLY A 24 22.56 14.52 -33.46
C GLY A 24 22.11 15.62 -32.50
N GLY A 25 22.77 15.68 -31.34
CA GLY A 25 22.85 16.89 -30.50
C GLY A 25 23.15 16.56 -29.04
N SER A 26 24.38 16.77 -28.57
CA SER A 26 24.73 16.65 -27.15
C SER A 26 24.18 17.87 -26.38
N GLY A 27 22.90 17.84 -26.05
CA GLY A 27 22.35 18.59 -24.92
C GLY A 27 22.46 17.70 -23.68
N GLY A 28 22.89 18.24 -22.55
CA GLY A 28 22.83 17.49 -21.29
C GLY A 28 21.38 17.15 -21.01
N ASP A 29 21.04 15.87 -21.16
CA ASP A 29 19.78 15.33 -20.66
C ASP A 29 19.71 15.68 -19.18
N GLY A 30 18.75 16.53 -18.83
CA GLY A 30 18.18 16.51 -17.49
C GLY A 30 17.58 15.12 -17.36
N GLY A 31 18.39 14.18 -16.86
CA GLY A 31 17.94 12.82 -16.62
C GLY A 31 16.64 12.89 -15.84
N GLU A 32 15.62 12.18 -16.33
CA GLU A 32 14.43 11.90 -15.55
C GLU A 32 14.90 11.49 -14.15
N PRO A 33 14.38 12.13 -13.08
CA PRO A 33 14.82 11.82 -11.72
C PRO A 33 14.69 10.32 -11.50
N ASP A 34 15.81 9.68 -11.18
CA ASP A 34 15.87 8.27 -10.81
C ASP A 34 14.77 8.01 -9.76
N PRO A 35 13.82 7.07 -9.98
CA PRO A 35 12.78 6.76 -9.01
C PRO A 35 13.34 6.22 -7.68
N GLY A 36 14.66 6.00 -7.61
CA GLY A 36 15.54 5.89 -6.44
C GLY A 36 14.88 6.07 -5.06
N ASP A 37 14.58 4.94 -4.42
CA ASP A 37 14.29 4.79 -2.98
C ASP A 37 13.41 5.90 -2.39
N LYS A 38 12.18 5.97 -2.90
CA LYS A 38 11.12 6.79 -2.32
C LYS A 38 10.49 6.07 -1.13
N ASP A 39 11.25 5.90 -0.04
CA ASP A 39 10.79 5.28 1.22
C ASP A 39 9.48 5.90 1.75
N ILE A 40 9.19 7.15 1.38
CA ILE A 40 8.03 7.91 1.84
C ILE A 40 6.78 7.76 0.95
N VAL A 41 6.86 7.08 -0.20
CA VAL A 41 5.69 6.83 -1.08
C VAL A 41 4.61 6.07 -0.32
N GLY A 42 3.37 6.51 -0.49
CA GLY A 42 2.19 5.96 0.19
C GLY A 42 1.34 7.04 0.85
N SER A 43 0.23 6.61 1.46
CA SER A 43 -0.64 7.48 2.24
C SER A 43 -0.31 7.39 3.72
N TRP A 44 -0.34 8.55 4.36
CA TRP A 44 -0.04 8.75 5.75
C TRP A 44 -1.15 9.57 6.38
N GLY A 45 -1.52 9.28 7.62
CA GLY A 45 -2.54 10.08 8.30
C GLY A 45 -2.37 10.13 9.82
N ARG A 46 -3.05 11.12 10.41
CA ARG A 46 -3.05 11.37 11.86
C ARG A 46 -4.30 10.90 12.58
N GLY A 47 -5.38 10.60 11.85
CA GLY A 47 -6.70 10.21 12.38
C GLY A 47 -6.78 8.87 13.13
N HIS A 48 -5.66 8.35 13.65
CA HIS A 48 -5.60 7.03 14.28
C HIS A 48 -5.63 7.06 15.83
N TYR A 49 -5.35 8.16 16.54
CA TYR A 49 -4.93 8.06 17.95
C TYR A 49 -5.76 8.63 19.10
N SER A 50 -6.85 9.38 18.92
CA SER A 50 -7.70 9.66 20.09
C SER A 50 -9.15 9.96 19.77
N TYR A 51 -10.01 9.28 20.52
CA TYR A 51 -11.46 9.21 20.44
C TYR A 51 -12.23 10.55 20.54
N ASP A 52 -11.57 11.71 20.59
CA ASP A 52 -12.21 12.97 20.96
C ASP A 52 -11.89 14.19 20.07
N ASP A 53 -10.88 14.13 19.17
CA ASP A 53 -10.60 15.22 18.21
C ASP A 53 -10.78 14.72 16.77
N VAL A 54 -11.64 15.43 16.02
CA VAL A 54 -12.23 15.04 14.71
C VAL A 54 -11.31 15.39 13.54
N GLU A 55 -10.02 15.60 13.79
CA GLU A 55 -9.08 16.06 12.78
C GLU A 55 -8.54 14.87 11.97
N TYR A 56 -9.01 14.75 10.74
CA TYR A 56 -8.52 13.83 9.74
C TYR A 56 -7.60 14.58 8.78
N GLU A 57 -6.31 14.54 9.10
CA GLU A 57 -5.25 14.94 8.18
C GLU A 57 -4.73 13.70 7.43
N SER A 58 -4.52 13.88 6.13
CA SER A 58 -3.90 12.90 5.26
C SER A 58 -2.86 13.54 4.37
N ILE A 59 -1.74 12.87 4.15
CA ILE A 59 -0.79 13.21 3.10
C ILE A 59 -0.43 11.97 2.31
N THR A 60 -0.52 12.09 0.99
CA THR A 60 -0.27 10.99 0.06
C THR A 60 0.86 11.38 -0.88
N PHE A 61 1.93 10.58 -0.90
CA PHE A 61 3.08 10.73 -1.79
C PHE A 61 3.01 9.72 -2.93
N TYR A 62 2.82 10.21 -4.15
CA TYR A 62 2.66 9.37 -5.32
C TYR A 62 4.02 9.04 -5.99
N PRO A 63 4.20 7.83 -6.56
CA PRO A 63 5.44 7.44 -7.23
C PRO A 63 5.87 8.40 -8.35
N ASN A 64 4.89 9.01 -9.04
CA ASN A 64 5.09 9.99 -10.11
C ASN A 64 5.55 11.38 -9.63
N GLY A 65 5.81 11.55 -8.33
CA GLY A 65 6.35 12.79 -7.76
C GLY A 65 5.30 13.85 -7.44
N TYR A 66 4.01 13.51 -7.45
CA TYR A 66 2.94 14.38 -6.94
C TYR A 66 2.60 14.06 -5.49
N TYR A 67 2.13 15.05 -4.75
CA TYR A 67 1.56 14.85 -3.42
C TYR A 67 0.20 15.53 -3.32
N ILE A 68 -0.63 15.00 -2.43
CA ILE A 68 -1.87 15.63 -1.99
C ILE A 68 -1.89 15.56 -0.45
N TYR A 69 -2.03 16.71 0.18
CA TYR A 69 -2.34 16.88 1.60
C TYR A 69 -3.81 17.30 1.71
N CYS A 70 -4.54 16.74 2.66
CA CYS A 70 -5.93 17.09 2.93
C CYS A 70 -6.16 17.21 4.43
N ASP A 71 -6.91 18.22 4.82
CA ASP A 71 -7.31 18.47 6.20
C ASP A 71 -8.83 18.66 6.29
N SER A 72 -9.47 17.79 7.06
CA SER A 72 -10.91 17.84 7.29
C SER A 72 -11.41 19.08 8.06
N ASN A 73 -10.55 19.73 8.86
CA ASN A 73 -10.92 20.85 9.73
C ASN A 73 -11.01 22.15 8.95
N SER A 74 -9.99 22.47 8.16
CA SER A 74 -10.04 23.58 7.22
C SER A 74 -10.89 23.27 5.99
N ARG A 75 -11.13 21.99 5.70
CA ARG A 75 -11.79 21.50 4.49
C ARG A 75 -11.03 21.88 3.23
N ASP A 76 -9.71 21.85 3.35
CA ASP A 76 -8.81 22.30 2.30
C ASP A 76 -7.78 21.23 1.98
N ALA A 77 -7.19 21.40 0.81
CA ALA A 77 -6.10 20.58 0.35
C ALA A 77 -4.93 21.43 -0.12
N GLU A 78 -3.75 20.84 -0.05
CA GLU A 78 -2.56 21.32 -0.72
C GLU A 78 -2.09 20.22 -1.66
N TYR A 79 -1.80 20.55 -2.91
CA TYR A 79 -1.25 19.59 -3.85
C TYR A 79 -0.19 20.23 -4.72
N GLY A 80 0.75 19.41 -5.16
CA GLY A 80 1.91 19.88 -5.91
C GLY A 80 2.86 18.75 -6.24
N THR A 81 4.11 19.11 -6.50
CA THR A 81 5.18 18.14 -6.70
C THR A 81 6.07 18.02 -5.46
N TRP A 82 6.68 16.86 -5.28
CA TRP A 82 7.63 16.61 -4.21
C TRP A 82 8.87 15.88 -4.72
N ASP A 83 9.95 16.05 -3.96
CA ASP A 83 11.18 15.27 -4.11
C ASP A 83 11.71 14.88 -2.73
N TYR A 84 12.37 13.74 -2.61
CA TYR A 84 12.91 13.26 -1.34
C TYR A 84 14.32 12.72 -1.49
N ASN A 85 15.23 13.30 -0.71
CA ASN A 85 16.59 12.82 -0.60
C ASN A 85 16.72 11.90 0.62
N LYS A 86 16.78 10.59 0.39
CA LYS A 86 16.92 9.59 1.46
C LYS A 86 18.21 9.70 2.27
N VAL A 87 19.27 10.30 1.71
CA VAL A 87 20.58 10.43 2.36
C VAL A 87 20.55 11.59 3.35
N THR A 88 20.00 12.73 2.93
CA THR A 88 19.86 13.91 3.80
C THR A 88 18.58 13.90 4.63
N LYS A 89 17.66 12.96 4.34
CA LYS A 89 16.32 12.88 4.94
C LYS A 89 15.55 14.18 4.72
N THR A 90 15.60 14.71 3.50
CA THR A 90 15.02 16.01 3.16
C THR A 90 13.95 15.83 2.10
N ALA A 91 12.74 16.29 2.38
CA ALA A 91 11.63 16.38 1.44
C ALA A 91 11.48 17.84 0.97
N VAL A 92 11.38 18.05 -0.34
CA VAL A 92 11.12 19.35 -0.96
C VAL A 92 9.71 19.31 -1.53
N PHE A 93 8.89 20.28 -1.17
CA PHE A 93 7.52 20.43 -1.66
C PHE A 93 7.45 21.66 -2.55
N THR A 94 6.80 21.55 -3.70
CA THR A 94 6.53 22.66 -4.62
C THR A 94 5.03 22.71 -4.87
N PRO A 95 4.28 23.54 -4.12
CA PRO A 95 2.82 23.57 -4.22
C PRO A 95 2.40 24.13 -5.58
N ILE A 96 1.37 23.52 -6.14
CA ILE A 96 0.64 24.03 -7.32
C ILE A 96 -0.62 24.74 -6.84
N TYR A 97 -1.24 24.21 -5.79
CA TYR A 97 -2.38 24.79 -5.09
C TYR A 97 -2.18 24.68 -3.58
N ASN A 98 -2.62 25.70 -2.87
CA ASN A 98 -2.62 25.76 -1.42
C ASN A 98 -3.85 26.58 -0.99
N GLY A 99 -4.82 25.90 -0.35
CA GLY A 99 -6.05 26.52 0.14
C GLY A 99 -5.83 27.42 1.34
N THR A 100 -5.57 26.83 2.51
CA THR A 100 -5.60 27.50 3.84
C THR A 100 -4.28 27.65 4.57
N ASN A 101 -3.13 27.32 3.95
CA ASN A 101 -1.83 27.47 4.61
C ASN A 101 -1.63 26.48 5.77
N GLU A 102 -2.18 25.26 5.65
CA GLU A 102 -2.04 24.19 6.66
C GLU A 102 -1.30 22.96 6.16
N GLY A 103 -0.89 22.95 4.88
CA GLY A 103 -0.08 21.88 4.30
C GLY A 103 1.43 22.10 4.49
N PRO A 104 2.26 21.18 3.93
CA PRO A 104 3.71 21.26 3.99
C PRO A 104 4.28 22.57 3.43
N SER A 105 3.54 23.25 2.56
CA SER A 105 3.96 24.48 1.92
C SER A 105 3.13 25.67 2.39
N GLU A 106 2.96 25.81 3.70
CA GLU A 106 2.30 26.90 4.42
C GLU A 106 1.99 28.15 3.55
N ASP A 107 2.98 28.94 3.12
CA ASP A 107 2.74 30.21 2.41
C ASP A 107 2.53 30.11 0.88
N GLY A 108 2.27 28.91 0.37
CA GLY A 108 2.10 28.60 -1.06
C GLY A 108 3.41 28.67 -1.84
N ARG A 109 4.56 28.66 -1.16
CA ARG A 109 5.89 28.65 -1.78
C ARG A 109 6.57 27.30 -1.59
N PRO A 110 7.57 26.98 -2.41
CA PRO A 110 8.34 25.77 -2.20
C PRO A 110 8.92 25.71 -0.79
N ALA A 111 8.65 24.61 -0.10
CA ALA A 111 9.10 24.34 1.26
C ALA A 111 10.08 23.17 1.29
N THR A 112 10.93 23.13 2.31
CA THR A 112 11.93 22.06 2.47
C THR A 112 11.93 21.62 3.91
N HIS A 113 11.53 20.37 4.13
CA HIS A 113 11.45 19.77 5.46
C HIS A 113 12.45 18.64 5.60
N LYS A 114 12.94 18.45 6.82
CA LYS A 114 13.49 17.14 7.17
C LYS A 114 12.31 16.16 7.32
N ALA A 115 12.43 14.97 6.78
CA ALA A 115 11.41 13.93 6.84
C ALA A 115 12.06 12.57 7.09
N GLU A 116 11.59 11.83 8.08
CA GLU A 116 12.13 10.52 8.43
C GLU A 116 11.00 9.51 8.57
N VAL A 117 11.18 8.33 7.98
CA VAL A 117 10.28 7.18 8.16
C VAL A 117 10.96 6.18 9.06
N VAL A 118 10.34 5.87 10.19
CA VAL A 118 10.80 4.85 11.15
C VAL A 118 9.58 4.06 11.60
N ASN A 119 9.62 2.73 11.50
CA ASN A 119 8.53 1.84 11.94
C ASN A 119 7.13 2.24 11.44
N HIS A 120 7.02 2.58 10.15
CA HIS A 120 5.77 3.05 9.53
C HIS A 120 5.22 4.37 10.09
N GLU A 121 6.05 5.15 10.77
CA GLU A 121 5.74 6.52 11.19
C GLU A 121 6.60 7.49 10.38
N LEU A 122 5.94 8.41 9.68
CA LEU A 122 6.56 9.54 9.00
C LEU A 122 6.61 10.71 9.96
N THR A 123 7.80 11.14 10.33
CA THR A 123 8.01 12.37 11.10
C THR A 123 8.49 13.47 10.16
N VAL A 124 7.73 14.58 10.10
CA VAL A 124 8.10 15.79 9.37
C VAL A 124 8.57 16.83 10.40
N TYR A 125 9.74 17.43 10.17
CA TYR A 125 10.30 18.44 11.05
C TYR A 125 10.16 19.83 10.43
N GLY A 126 9.88 20.83 11.27
CA GLY A 126 9.89 22.24 10.86
C GLY A 126 11.30 22.75 10.54
N ASP A 127 11.40 23.98 10.05
CA ASP A 127 12.63 24.60 9.48
C ASP A 127 13.90 24.48 10.32
N ASN A 128 13.77 24.42 11.65
CA ASN A 128 14.93 24.33 12.55
C ASN A 128 15.35 22.88 12.86
N ALA A 129 14.69 21.88 12.28
CA ALA A 129 14.92 20.44 12.48
C ALA A 129 14.86 19.96 13.96
N VAL A 130 14.38 20.80 14.87
CA VAL A 130 14.27 20.52 16.31
C VAL A 130 12.81 20.36 16.75
N THR A 131 11.87 20.99 16.04
CA THR A 131 10.44 20.85 16.28
C THR A 131 9.88 19.80 15.32
N VAL A 132 9.29 18.75 15.89
CA VAL A 132 8.40 17.87 15.14
C VAL A 132 7.22 18.72 14.70
N PHE A 133 7.07 18.90 13.40
CA PHE A 133 5.90 19.54 12.81
C PHE A 133 4.76 18.53 12.91
N ASP A 134 4.97 17.35 12.31
CA ASP A 134 3.98 16.29 12.32
C ASP A 134 4.55 14.88 12.47
N VAL A 135 3.71 14.00 13.00
CA VAL A 135 3.89 12.54 12.94
C VAL A 135 2.66 11.93 12.29
N TYR A 136 2.87 11.24 11.18
CA TYR A 136 1.84 10.51 10.47
C TYR A 136 2.11 9.01 10.53
N LYS A 137 1.06 8.19 10.52
CA LYS A 137 1.20 6.73 10.41
C LYS A 137 0.86 6.32 9.00
N ARG A 138 1.65 5.37 8.47
CA ARG A 138 1.35 4.76 7.18
C ARG A 138 0.00 4.08 7.26
N VAL A 139 -0.84 4.31 6.26
CA VAL A 139 -2.17 3.70 6.18
C VAL A 139 -2.03 2.31 5.57
N MET A 140 -2.07 1.27 6.41
CA MET A 140 -1.96 -0.14 5.99
C MET A 140 -2.88 -1.04 6.80
N SER A 141 -3.37 -2.13 6.19
CA SER A 141 -4.09 -3.22 6.84
C SER A 141 -4.04 -4.48 5.97
N ASN A 142 -4.44 -5.63 6.53
CA ASN A 142 -4.66 -6.88 5.79
C ASN A 142 -5.95 -6.87 4.97
N ASN A 143 -6.76 -5.82 5.10
CA ASN A 143 -7.93 -5.61 4.26
C ASN A 143 -7.51 -4.87 2.99
N TYR A 144 -7.74 -5.48 1.81
CA TYR A 144 -7.27 -4.99 0.52
C TYR A 144 -7.77 -3.60 0.15
N ILE A 145 -8.85 -3.08 0.75
CA ILE A 145 -9.30 -1.70 0.46
C ILE A 145 -8.56 -0.63 1.28
N VAL A 146 -7.89 -1.00 2.38
CA VAL A 146 -7.24 -0.03 3.27
C VAL A 146 -5.91 0.41 2.68
N GLY A 147 -5.74 1.71 2.56
CA GLY A 147 -4.57 2.32 1.93
C GLY A 147 -4.94 3.55 1.12
N GLY A 148 -3.94 4.08 0.42
CA GLY A 148 -4.07 5.17 -0.53
C GLY A 148 -4.34 4.67 -1.94
N TRP A 149 -5.26 5.34 -2.62
CA TRP A 149 -5.73 5.03 -3.97
C TRP A 149 -5.76 6.28 -4.83
N GLY A 150 -5.45 6.10 -6.11
CA GLY A 150 -5.62 7.09 -7.15
C GLY A 150 -4.33 7.47 -7.87
N PRO A 151 -4.44 8.30 -8.91
CA PRO A 151 -3.29 8.67 -9.72
C PRO A 151 -2.46 9.82 -9.09
N GLY A 152 -3.05 10.55 -8.14
CA GLY A 152 -2.51 11.80 -7.61
C GLY A 152 -2.68 12.94 -8.60
N TYR A 153 -2.19 12.76 -9.82
CA TYR A 153 -2.42 13.66 -10.95
C TYR A 153 -2.63 12.86 -12.24
N HIS A 154 -3.75 13.09 -12.93
CA HIS A 154 -4.04 12.51 -14.24
C HIS A 154 -4.92 13.44 -15.07
N ASP A 155 -4.55 13.66 -16.33
CA ASP A 155 -5.34 14.42 -17.31
C ASP A 155 -5.83 15.80 -16.83
N GLY A 156 -5.02 16.48 -16.01
CA GLY A 156 -5.33 17.82 -15.50
C GLY A 156 -6.13 17.83 -14.19
N THR A 157 -6.52 16.65 -13.71
CA THR A 157 -7.21 16.46 -12.43
C THR A 157 -6.27 15.89 -11.38
N TYR A 158 -6.51 16.23 -10.12
CA TYR A 158 -5.86 15.61 -8.98
C TYR A 158 -6.91 14.84 -8.18
N THR A 159 -6.60 13.60 -7.80
CA THR A 159 -7.54 12.73 -7.07
C THR A 159 -6.79 11.83 -6.09
N THR A 160 -7.28 11.75 -4.86
CA THR A 160 -6.82 10.82 -3.83
C THR A 160 -8.00 10.24 -3.06
N LEU A 161 -7.96 8.94 -2.81
CA LEU A 161 -8.89 8.26 -1.91
C LEU A 161 -8.07 7.46 -0.90
N THR A 162 -8.27 7.69 0.39
CA THR A 162 -7.59 6.96 1.46
C THR A 162 -8.61 6.32 2.39
N PHE A 163 -8.55 5.00 2.53
CA PHE A 163 -9.34 4.25 3.53
C PHE A 163 -8.45 3.92 4.73
N TYR A 164 -8.90 4.29 5.93
CA TYR A 164 -8.21 4.01 7.18
C TYR A 164 -8.68 2.69 7.83
N PRO A 165 -7.81 1.98 8.58
CA PRO A 165 -8.18 0.74 9.28
C PRO A 165 -9.30 0.90 10.32
N ASN A 166 -9.53 2.13 10.82
CA ASN A 166 -10.55 2.43 11.82
C ASN A 166 -11.95 2.67 11.22
N GLY A 167 -12.14 2.40 9.92
CA GLY A 167 -13.44 2.57 9.25
C GLY A 167 -13.74 4.02 8.86
N HIS A 168 -12.72 4.87 8.71
CA HIS A 168 -12.85 6.22 8.16
C HIS A 168 -12.22 6.34 6.78
N TYR A 169 -12.67 7.30 5.99
CA TYR A 169 -12.07 7.60 4.69
C TYR A 169 -11.98 9.10 4.46
N ILE A 170 -11.07 9.47 3.56
CA ILE A 170 -10.96 10.80 2.98
C ILE A 170 -10.76 10.64 1.48
N HIS A 171 -11.56 11.37 0.72
CA HIS A 171 -11.50 11.47 -0.72
C HIS A 171 -11.36 12.95 -1.05
N TRP A 172 -10.44 13.28 -1.94
CA TRP A 172 -10.30 14.63 -2.42
C TRP A 172 -10.04 14.62 -3.92
N GLN A 173 -10.68 15.54 -4.63
CA GLN A 173 -10.48 15.73 -6.06
C GLN A 173 -10.58 17.19 -6.47
N THR A 174 -9.94 17.55 -7.58
CA THR A 174 -10.25 18.78 -8.32
C THR A 174 -11.49 18.62 -9.19
N ASP A 175 -12.13 19.74 -9.54
CA ASP A 175 -13.25 19.83 -10.49
C ASP A 175 -13.12 18.92 -11.72
N GLU A 176 -14.13 18.09 -11.95
CA GLU A 176 -14.36 17.39 -13.20
C GLU A 176 -15.32 18.19 -14.09
N ILE A 177 -14.74 18.97 -15.01
CA ILE A 177 -15.49 19.88 -15.91
C ILE A 177 -16.63 19.19 -16.67
N ASP A 178 -16.51 17.90 -16.93
CA ASP A 178 -17.47 17.12 -17.72
C ASP A 178 -18.57 16.45 -16.86
N GLU A 179 -18.52 16.57 -15.52
CA GLU A 179 -19.46 16.00 -14.57
C GLU A 179 -20.47 17.07 -14.11
N PRO A 180 -21.69 17.13 -14.69
CA PRO A 180 -22.60 18.26 -14.52
C PRO A 180 -23.17 18.45 -13.11
N ASN A 181 -22.97 17.46 -12.23
CA ASN A 181 -23.40 17.49 -10.83
C ASN A 181 -22.20 17.47 -9.85
N ASP A 182 -20.97 17.60 -10.36
CA ASP A 182 -19.80 17.93 -9.53
C ASP A 182 -19.96 19.40 -9.07
N ASN A 183 -19.68 19.63 -7.79
CA ASN A 183 -19.71 20.97 -7.18
C ASN A 183 -18.39 21.74 -7.34
N GLY A 184 -17.51 21.29 -8.22
CA GLY A 184 -16.22 21.93 -8.50
C GLY A 184 -15.03 21.23 -7.85
N GLY A 185 -15.17 19.95 -7.49
CA GLY A 185 -14.25 19.23 -6.63
C GLY A 185 -14.23 19.76 -5.19
N GLY A 186 -13.39 19.14 -4.36
CA GLY A 186 -13.39 19.38 -2.92
C GLY A 186 -13.03 18.13 -2.12
N ILE A 187 -13.36 18.19 -0.83
CA ILE A 187 -13.15 17.10 0.12
C ILE A 187 -14.46 16.36 0.39
N GLU A 188 -14.38 15.05 0.41
CA GLU A 188 -15.37 14.17 1.00
C GLU A 188 -14.69 13.34 2.08
N TYR A 189 -15.19 13.37 3.31
CA TYR A 189 -14.70 12.47 4.35
C TYR A 189 -15.85 11.93 5.17
N GLY A 190 -15.66 10.74 5.72
CA GLY A 190 -16.68 10.11 6.52
C GLY A 190 -16.24 8.80 7.14
N SER A 191 -17.23 7.95 7.39
CA SER A 191 -17.02 6.57 7.83
C SER A 191 -17.44 5.59 6.76
N TYR A 192 -16.84 4.41 6.76
CA TYR A 192 -17.20 3.32 5.88
C TYR A 192 -17.30 2.00 6.65
N THR A 193 -18.08 1.07 6.10
CA THR A 193 -18.00 -0.34 6.45
C THR A 193 -17.84 -1.15 5.18
N TYR A 194 -16.91 -2.10 5.16
CA TYR A 194 -16.71 -3.01 4.06
C TYR A 194 -16.96 -4.45 4.51
N ASN A 195 -17.67 -5.20 3.69
CA ASN A 195 -17.91 -6.62 3.86
C ASN A 195 -17.23 -7.37 2.71
N ASP A 196 -16.15 -8.07 3.03
CA ASP A 196 -15.33 -8.85 2.11
C ASP A 196 -16.00 -10.13 1.60
N VAL A 197 -17.09 -10.57 2.24
CA VAL A 197 -17.85 -11.75 1.81
C VAL A 197 -18.71 -11.46 0.58
N ASN A 198 -19.19 -10.23 0.46
CA ASN A 198 -20.10 -9.83 -0.62
C ASN A 198 -19.68 -8.54 -1.32
N ASP A 199 -18.42 -8.15 -1.15
CA ASP A 199 -17.81 -7.00 -1.82
C ASP A 199 -18.61 -5.70 -1.67
N THR A 200 -19.30 -5.52 -0.53
CA THR A 200 -20.17 -4.37 -0.31
C THR A 200 -19.49 -3.34 0.58
N LEU A 201 -19.34 -2.11 0.07
CA LEU A 201 -18.89 -0.94 0.80
C LEU A 201 -20.08 -0.02 1.08
N ILE A 202 -20.22 0.43 2.33
CA ILE A 202 -21.22 1.43 2.72
C ILE A 202 -20.48 2.66 3.21
N ALA A 203 -20.55 3.75 2.45
CA ALA A 203 -19.98 5.04 2.83
C ALA A 203 -21.02 5.92 3.53
N ARG A 204 -20.57 6.65 4.55
CA ARG A 204 -21.36 7.56 5.38
C ARG A 204 -20.60 8.88 5.48
N PRO A 205 -20.81 9.80 4.53
CA PRO A 205 -20.11 11.08 4.52
C PRO A 205 -20.48 11.89 5.76
N VAL A 206 -19.51 12.61 6.28
CA VAL A 206 -19.67 13.65 7.30
C VAL A 206 -19.57 15.03 6.63
N ILE A 207 -18.62 15.16 5.69
CA ILE A 207 -18.50 16.29 4.77
C ILE A 207 -18.46 15.72 3.36
N ASP A 208 -19.13 16.40 2.45
CA ASP A 208 -19.11 16.14 1.01
C ASP A 208 -19.19 17.48 0.29
N GLU A 209 -18.10 17.86 -0.36
CA GLU A 209 -17.97 19.04 -1.21
C GLU A 209 -17.84 18.66 -2.69
N ASN A 210 -17.75 17.37 -3.01
CA ASN A 210 -17.59 16.83 -4.36
C ASN A 210 -18.93 16.64 -5.09
N GLY A 211 -20.06 16.84 -4.40
CA GLY A 211 -21.38 16.73 -5.03
C GLY A 211 -21.72 15.27 -5.32
N CYS A 212 -21.91 14.91 -6.59
CA CYS A 212 -22.16 13.51 -6.95
C CYS A 212 -20.89 12.66 -7.12
N ALA A 213 -19.71 13.29 -7.12
CA ALA A 213 -18.46 12.58 -7.33
C ALA A 213 -17.90 12.05 -6.00
N GLY A 214 -17.39 10.82 -6.01
CA GLY A 214 -16.80 10.17 -4.84
C GLY A 214 -17.59 8.97 -4.33
N LEU A 215 -17.56 8.75 -3.00
CA LEU A 215 -18.19 7.56 -2.39
C LEU A 215 -19.64 7.80 -1.98
N SER A 216 -20.13 9.04 -2.09
CA SER A 216 -21.46 9.45 -1.70
C SER A 216 -22.10 10.33 -2.78
N ASP A 217 -23.42 10.33 -2.85
CA ASP A 217 -24.16 11.19 -3.79
C ASP A 217 -24.77 12.36 -3.01
N ASN A 218 -24.14 13.53 -3.09
CA ASN A 218 -24.57 14.77 -2.45
C ASN A 218 -24.72 14.66 -0.93
N GLY A 219 -23.74 14.05 -0.27
CA GLY A 219 -23.70 13.82 1.17
C GLY A 219 -24.68 12.74 1.64
N VAL A 220 -25.30 12.01 0.70
CA VAL A 220 -26.18 10.90 1.03
C VAL A 220 -25.38 9.61 1.08
N ARG A 221 -25.55 8.87 2.18
CA ARG A 221 -25.03 7.51 2.35
C ARG A 221 -25.26 6.69 1.08
N ASN A 222 -24.18 6.12 0.55
CA ASN A 222 -24.23 5.23 -0.60
C ASN A 222 -23.84 3.80 -0.22
N THR A 223 -24.28 2.84 -1.03
CA THR A 223 -23.84 1.43 -0.97
C THR A 223 -23.25 1.09 -2.32
N LEU A 224 -21.97 0.73 -2.33
CA LEU A 224 -21.20 0.44 -3.53
C LEU A 224 -20.78 -1.02 -3.54
N HIS A 225 -20.68 -1.61 -4.73
CA HIS A 225 -19.97 -2.86 -4.92
C HIS A 225 -18.49 -2.55 -5.21
N VAL A 226 -17.56 -3.27 -4.58
CA VAL A 226 -16.14 -2.94 -4.61
C VAL A 226 -15.31 -4.19 -4.84
N THR A 227 -14.51 -4.20 -5.90
CA THR A 227 -13.48 -5.22 -6.11
C THR A 227 -12.12 -4.63 -5.77
N ALA A 228 -11.41 -5.21 -4.81
CA ALA A 228 -10.07 -4.78 -4.43
C ALA A 228 -9.06 -5.92 -4.52
N THR A 229 -7.87 -5.58 -5.04
CA THR A 229 -6.68 -6.43 -5.03
C THR A 229 -5.56 -5.71 -4.28
N SER A 230 -4.37 -6.31 -4.20
CA SER A 230 -3.21 -5.60 -3.65
C SER A 230 -2.84 -4.35 -4.47
N THR A 231 -3.21 -4.24 -5.75
CA THR A 231 -2.77 -3.12 -6.60
C THR A 231 -3.88 -2.27 -7.20
N THR A 232 -5.12 -2.76 -7.19
CA THR A 232 -6.26 -2.12 -7.86
C THR A 232 -7.49 -2.07 -6.97
N LEU A 233 -8.20 -0.95 -6.99
CA LEU A 233 -9.51 -0.77 -6.38
C LEU A 233 -10.49 -0.38 -7.48
N THR A 234 -11.58 -1.14 -7.64
CA THR A 234 -12.65 -0.85 -8.59
C THR A 234 -13.95 -0.64 -7.84
N LEU A 235 -14.57 0.52 -8.04
CA LEU A 235 -15.90 0.85 -7.57
C LEU A 235 -16.90 0.54 -8.70
N LEU A 236 -17.99 -0.12 -8.33
CA LEU A 236 -19.07 -0.49 -9.22
C LEU A 236 -20.34 0.25 -8.79
N ASN A 237 -21.13 0.67 -9.78
CA ASN A 237 -22.45 1.27 -9.55
C ASN A 237 -23.52 0.19 -9.26
N ASP A 238 -24.77 0.63 -9.05
CA ASP A 238 -25.91 -0.25 -8.74
C ASP A 238 -26.22 -1.30 -9.81
N ASP A 239 -25.75 -1.10 -11.05
CA ASP A 239 -25.91 -2.03 -12.18
C ASP A 239 -24.68 -2.95 -12.38
N ASP A 240 -23.77 -2.99 -11.39
CA ASP A 240 -22.48 -3.70 -11.43
C ASP A 240 -21.56 -3.24 -12.59
N GLU A 241 -21.80 -2.04 -13.14
CA GLU A 241 -20.91 -1.44 -14.13
C GLU A 241 -19.76 -0.71 -13.43
N VAL A 242 -18.59 -0.69 -14.08
CA VAL A 242 -17.42 0.01 -13.56
C VAL A 242 -17.69 1.49 -13.53
N ASP A 243 -17.71 2.04 -12.33
CA ASP A 243 -17.85 3.47 -12.08
C ASP A 243 -16.46 4.12 -12.06
N SER A 244 -15.56 3.60 -11.22
CA SER A 244 -14.20 4.12 -11.07
C SER A 244 -13.19 3.00 -10.83
N THR A 245 -11.95 3.20 -11.27
CA THR A 245 -10.83 2.31 -10.95
C THR A 245 -9.61 3.12 -10.56
N PHE A 246 -9.04 2.77 -9.42
CA PHE A 246 -7.87 3.41 -8.84
C PHE A 246 -6.72 2.42 -8.71
N GLU A 247 -5.51 2.91 -8.91
CA GLU A 247 -4.30 2.16 -8.56
C GLU A 247 -3.90 2.47 -7.11
N ARG A 248 -3.30 1.47 -6.45
CA ARG A 248 -2.74 1.62 -5.11
C ARG A 248 -1.48 2.49 -5.16
N VAL A 249 -1.39 3.48 -4.29
CA VAL A 249 -0.29 4.46 -4.25
C VAL A 249 1.04 3.80 -3.91
N ASP A 250 1.03 2.85 -2.97
CA ASP A 250 2.22 2.17 -2.46
C ASP A 250 2.47 0.80 -3.10
N LYS A 251 1.94 0.54 -4.30
CA LYS A 251 2.03 -0.75 -5.00
C LYS A 251 3.45 -1.34 -5.10
N GLU A 252 4.48 -0.50 -5.16
CA GLU A 252 5.89 -0.93 -5.17
C GLU A 252 6.41 -1.35 -3.79
N GLN A 253 5.87 -0.78 -2.71
CA GLN A 253 6.23 -1.10 -1.32
C GLN A 253 5.48 -2.32 -0.78
N LEU A 254 4.33 -2.69 -1.36
CA LEU A 254 3.60 -3.92 -1.01
C LEU A 254 4.42 -5.17 -1.25
N ASN A 255 5.22 -5.17 -2.32
CA ASN A 255 6.15 -6.24 -2.60
C ASN A 255 7.24 -6.39 -1.51
N GLN A 256 7.42 -5.38 -0.64
CA GLN A 256 8.38 -5.42 0.47
C GLN A 256 7.76 -5.81 1.82
N ASN A 257 6.48 -5.51 2.06
CA ASN A 257 5.84 -5.66 3.38
C ASN A 257 4.70 -6.69 3.44
N GLU A 258 3.98 -6.99 2.35
CA GLU A 258 2.82 -7.90 2.39
C GLU A 258 3.22 -9.36 2.68
N THR A 259 4.44 -9.78 2.35
CA THR A 259 4.89 -11.16 2.62
C THR A 259 5.22 -11.41 4.09
N ASN A 260 5.46 -10.37 4.88
CA ASN A 260 5.83 -10.49 6.28
C ASN A 260 4.59 -10.57 7.19
N ILE A 261 3.47 -9.98 6.76
CA ILE A 261 2.21 -9.94 7.52
C ILE A 261 1.29 -11.12 7.16
N ASP A 262 1.27 -11.58 5.91
CA ASP A 262 0.36 -12.67 5.49
C ASP A 262 0.67 -14.01 6.17
N ILE A 263 1.94 -14.26 6.49
CA ILE A 263 2.35 -15.46 7.22
C ILE A 263 2.47 -15.23 8.73
N ALA A 264 2.25 -14.01 9.23
CA ALA A 264 2.27 -13.77 10.67
C ALA A 264 1.11 -14.53 11.34
N GLY A 265 1.40 -15.19 12.46
CA GLY A 265 0.43 -16.02 13.17
C GLY A 265 1.02 -17.31 13.72
N THR A 266 0.15 -18.10 14.35
CA THR A 266 0.47 -19.46 14.78
C THR A 266 -0.09 -20.46 13.78
N TRP A 267 0.75 -21.41 13.43
CA TRP A 267 0.55 -22.39 12.38
C TRP A 267 0.76 -23.76 12.99
N GLN A 268 -0.20 -24.66 12.83
CA GLN A 268 -0.13 -26.02 13.32
C GLN A 268 0.02 -26.99 12.14
N GLY A 269 1.00 -27.87 12.22
CA GLY A 269 1.22 -28.93 11.25
C GLY A 269 1.46 -30.26 11.95
N GLU A 270 1.48 -31.34 11.18
CA GLU A 270 1.91 -32.65 11.66
C GLU A 270 3.14 -33.09 10.86
N ASN A 271 4.19 -33.56 11.55
CA ASN A 271 5.32 -34.22 10.91
C ASN A 271 5.57 -35.57 11.58
N GLU A 272 5.48 -36.65 10.80
CA GLU A 272 5.65 -38.04 11.27
C GLU A 272 4.80 -38.38 12.51
N GLY A 273 3.60 -37.81 12.61
CA GLY A 273 2.69 -38.01 13.74
C GLY A 273 2.97 -37.15 14.98
N ASN A 274 3.90 -36.18 14.87
CA ASN A 274 4.14 -35.18 15.91
C ASN A 274 3.50 -33.84 15.53
N ASN A 275 2.82 -33.22 16.49
CA ASN A 275 2.27 -31.87 16.32
C ASN A 275 3.39 -30.84 16.33
N VAL A 276 3.45 -30.05 15.27
CA VAL A 276 4.42 -28.97 15.09
C VAL A 276 3.67 -27.67 15.22
N THR A 277 4.21 -26.74 16.00
CA THR A 277 3.68 -25.38 16.07
C THR A 277 4.75 -24.41 15.59
N MET A 278 4.43 -23.65 14.56
CA MET A 278 5.25 -22.54 14.10
C MET A 278 4.53 -21.24 14.42
N THR A 279 5.22 -20.31 15.06
CA THR A 279 4.70 -18.95 15.26
C THR A 279 5.61 -18.00 14.50
N ILE A 280 5.05 -17.18 13.62
CA ILE A 280 5.77 -16.13 12.89
C ILE A 280 5.27 -14.77 13.36
N ASN A 281 6.20 -13.92 13.76
CA ASN A 281 6.00 -12.54 14.17
C ASN A 281 6.93 -11.65 13.32
N GLU A 282 6.67 -10.34 13.31
CA GLU A 282 7.39 -9.34 12.49
C GLU A 282 8.92 -9.49 12.45
N ASN A 283 9.54 -9.95 13.55
CA ASN A 283 11.01 -10.10 13.66
C ASN A 283 11.47 -11.48 14.16
N ARG A 284 10.56 -12.43 14.39
CA ARG A 284 10.93 -13.70 15.02
C ARG A 284 10.01 -14.82 14.59
N TRP A 285 10.60 -15.99 14.38
CA TRP A 285 9.85 -17.22 14.23
C TRP A 285 10.22 -18.18 15.37
N THR A 286 9.24 -18.92 15.85
CA THR A 286 9.47 -20.01 16.81
C THR A 286 8.92 -21.29 16.25
N PHE A 287 9.71 -22.35 16.32
CA PHE A 287 9.34 -23.66 15.84
C PHE A 287 9.37 -24.65 17.00
N ARG A 288 8.23 -25.22 17.34
CA ARG A 288 8.09 -26.17 18.45
C ARG A 288 7.71 -27.53 17.91
N THR A 289 8.52 -28.53 18.25
CA THR A 289 8.19 -29.94 18.11
C THR A 289 8.07 -30.55 19.51
N PRO A 290 7.35 -31.67 19.70
CA PRO A 290 7.24 -32.31 21.00
C PRO A 290 8.64 -32.77 21.45
N GLY A 291 9.13 -32.19 22.55
CA GLY A 291 10.44 -32.52 23.13
C GLY A 291 11.61 -31.61 22.75
N TYR A 292 11.45 -30.71 21.77
CA TYR A 292 12.48 -29.74 21.38
C TYR A 292 11.88 -28.36 21.09
N ASN A 293 12.51 -27.32 21.64
CA ASN A 293 12.24 -25.95 21.26
C ASN A 293 13.38 -25.47 20.36
N THR A 294 13.07 -25.19 19.10
CA THR A 294 14.01 -24.58 18.17
C THR A 294 13.64 -23.11 18.03
N TYR A 295 14.63 -22.25 18.19
CA TYR A 295 14.46 -20.81 18.04
C TYR A 295 15.27 -20.36 16.84
N GLY A 296 14.71 -19.44 16.07
CA GLY A 296 15.46 -18.76 15.03
C GLY A 296 15.09 -17.29 14.92
N GLU A 297 16.02 -16.54 14.35
CA GLU A 297 15.84 -15.15 13.97
C GLU A 297 15.81 -15.07 12.44
N VAL A 298 14.90 -14.26 11.91
CA VAL A 298 14.91 -13.97 10.48
C VAL A 298 16.02 -12.96 10.23
N GLN A 299 17.00 -13.34 9.41
CA GLN A 299 18.12 -12.45 9.10
C GLN A 299 17.83 -11.62 7.85
N GLN A 300 17.16 -12.23 6.87
CA GLN A 300 16.87 -11.58 5.60
C GLN A 300 15.65 -12.21 4.93
N PHE A 301 14.75 -11.38 4.41
CA PHE A 301 13.69 -11.78 3.49
C PHE A 301 14.12 -11.46 2.05
N SER A 302 13.81 -12.34 1.11
CA SER A 302 13.90 -12.12 -0.33
C SER A 302 12.51 -12.30 -0.93
N ASN A 303 11.97 -11.19 -1.42
CA ASN A 303 10.59 -11.08 -1.88
C ASN A 303 10.38 -11.74 -3.25
N ASP A 304 11.38 -11.64 -4.13
CA ASP A 304 11.29 -12.14 -5.51
C ASP A 304 11.05 -13.65 -5.58
N ASP A 305 11.55 -14.40 -4.57
CA ASP A 305 11.51 -15.87 -4.56
C ASP A 305 10.60 -16.49 -3.47
N ARG A 306 9.95 -15.66 -2.62
CA ARG A 306 9.32 -16.10 -1.36
C ARG A 306 10.29 -16.90 -0.49
N THR A 307 11.51 -16.37 -0.31
CA THR A 307 12.55 -17.04 0.48
C THR A 307 13.01 -16.18 1.65
N CYS A 308 13.42 -16.79 2.74
CA CYS A 308 14.07 -16.10 3.85
C CYS A 308 15.28 -16.90 4.31
N ILE A 309 16.29 -16.21 4.81
CA ILE A 309 17.44 -16.83 5.46
C ILE A 309 17.17 -16.76 6.96
N LEU A 310 17.09 -17.93 7.57
CA LEU A 310 16.89 -18.09 8.98
C LEU A 310 18.19 -18.50 9.62
N LYS A 311 18.51 -17.85 10.72
CA LYS A 311 19.55 -18.33 11.63
C LYS A 311 18.84 -19.06 12.77
N TRP A 312 19.13 -20.33 12.99
CA TRP A 312 18.51 -21.10 14.07
C TRP A 312 19.55 -21.89 14.86
N GLY A 313 19.16 -22.24 16.09
CA GLY A 313 19.94 -23.08 17.00
C GLY A 313 19.03 -24.08 17.71
N ILE A 314 19.58 -25.26 18.02
CA ILE A 314 18.91 -26.29 18.83
C ILE A 314 19.29 -26.06 20.30
N GLY A 315 18.34 -25.63 21.12
CA GLY A 315 18.57 -25.34 22.55
C GLY A 315 19.25 -23.99 22.82
N ASP A 316 19.92 -23.84 23.97
CA ASP A 316 20.65 -22.62 24.38
C ASP A 316 22.02 -22.47 23.66
N ILE A 317 22.21 -23.16 22.53
CA ILE A 317 23.50 -23.26 21.87
C ILE A 317 23.51 -22.31 20.67
N ASP A 318 24.28 -21.22 20.78
CA ASP A 318 24.56 -20.20 19.75
C ASP A 318 25.44 -20.74 18.59
N GLU A 319 25.20 -21.98 18.15
CA GLU A 319 25.86 -22.51 16.96
C GLU A 319 25.03 -22.07 15.74
N GLY A 320 25.44 -20.95 15.15
CA GLY A 320 24.74 -20.23 14.08
C GLY A 320 24.70 -20.98 12.75
N GLU A 321 23.90 -22.04 12.70
CA GLU A 321 23.48 -22.65 11.44
C GLU A 321 22.46 -21.75 10.76
N TYR A 322 22.65 -21.56 9.46
CA TYR A 322 21.70 -20.86 8.61
C TYR A 322 20.87 -21.92 7.89
N SER A 323 19.63 -21.60 7.56
CA SER A 323 18.84 -22.35 6.60
C SER A 323 18.10 -21.37 5.71
N LYS A 324 18.03 -21.70 4.42
CA LYS A 324 17.18 -20.97 3.50
C LYS A 324 15.80 -21.62 3.58
N ILE A 325 14.78 -20.85 3.92
CA ILE A 325 13.40 -21.28 3.84
C ILE A 325 12.76 -20.71 2.60
N ARG A 326 11.95 -21.51 1.91
CA ARG A 326 10.97 -21.02 0.95
C ARG A 326 9.58 -21.33 1.48
N TRP A 327 8.63 -20.46 1.18
CA TRP A 327 7.23 -20.75 1.47
C TRP A 327 6.32 -20.47 0.28
N SER A 328 5.17 -21.14 0.28
CA SER A 328 4.03 -20.77 -0.55
C SER A 328 2.75 -20.87 0.26
N THR A 329 1.86 -19.92 0.04
CA THR A 329 0.46 -20.01 0.43
C THR A 329 -0.32 -20.42 -0.82
N ASN A 330 -1.05 -21.53 -0.72
CA ASN A 330 -2.01 -21.94 -1.75
C ASN A 330 -3.43 -21.45 -1.43
N SER A 331 -3.63 -20.98 -0.20
CA SER A 331 -4.84 -20.36 0.34
C SER A 331 -4.48 -19.57 1.61
N PRO A 332 -5.37 -18.70 2.15
CA PRO A 332 -5.13 -17.95 3.38
C PRO A 332 -4.84 -18.85 4.61
N ASP A 333 -5.32 -20.09 4.57
CA ASP A 333 -5.27 -21.03 5.70
C ASP A 333 -4.19 -22.09 5.58
N THR A 334 -3.45 -22.12 4.46
CA THR A 334 -2.45 -23.17 4.20
C THR A 334 -1.10 -22.58 3.88
N LEU A 335 -0.10 -22.96 4.65
CA LEU A 335 1.29 -22.58 4.46
C LEU A 335 2.12 -23.83 4.17
N THR A 336 2.78 -23.86 3.01
CA THR A 336 3.78 -24.89 2.68
C THR A 336 5.17 -24.32 2.87
N ILE A 337 6.02 -25.02 3.63
CA ILE A 337 7.38 -24.59 3.93
C ILE A 337 8.37 -25.64 3.43
N TRP A 338 9.42 -25.17 2.78
CA TRP A 338 10.59 -25.97 2.42
C TRP A 338 11.81 -25.39 3.13
N ILE A 339 12.59 -26.27 3.76
CA ILE A 339 13.82 -25.90 4.47
C ILE A 339 15.00 -26.46 3.68
N TYR A 340 15.94 -25.60 3.31
CA TYR A 340 17.11 -25.95 2.51
C TYR A 340 18.40 -25.65 3.26
N ASP A 341 19.46 -26.35 2.84
CA ASP A 341 20.83 -25.95 3.14
C ASP A 341 21.07 -24.51 2.62
N PRO A 342 21.58 -23.59 3.46
CA PRO A 342 21.73 -22.18 3.12
C PRO A 342 22.68 -21.93 1.95
N TYR A 343 23.54 -22.89 1.60
CA TYR A 343 24.50 -22.79 0.50
C TYR A 343 24.01 -23.43 -0.80
N SER A 344 22.85 -24.10 -0.79
CA SER A 344 22.28 -24.71 -1.99
C SER A 344 21.70 -23.65 -2.94
N THR A 345 21.98 -23.80 -4.25
CA THR A 345 21.24 -23.03 -5.26
C THR A 345 19.83 -23.59 -5.42
N LEU A 346 18.88 -22.75 -5.88
CA LEU A 346 17.48 -23.18 -6.10
C LEU A 346 17.36 -24.34 -7.10
N GLU A 347 18.26 -24.41 -8.09
CA GLU A 347 18.32 -25.52 -9.05
C GLU A 347 18.91 -26.80 -8.41
N GLU A 348 19.92 -26.69 -7.53
CA GLU A 348 20.48 -27.84 -6.80
C GLU A 348 19.53 -28.40 -5.74
N ALA A 349 18.68 -27.57 -5.16
CA ALA A 349 17.69 -27.99 -4.15
C ALA A 349 16.61 -28.94 -4.72
N ALA A 350 16.37 -28.92 -6.04
CA ALA A 350 15.44 -29.84 -6.70
C ALA A 350 16.03 -31.23 -6.98
N ASP A 351 17.36 -31.38 -6.91
CA ASP A 351 18.10 -32.57 -7.38
C ASP A 351 19.12 -33.12 -6.37
N SER A 352 19.29 -32.48 -5.20
CA SER A 352 20.31 -32.85 -4.20
C SER A 352 19.77 -33.68 -3.03
N THR A 353 20.66 -34.51 -2.50
CA THR A 353 20.50 -35.31 -1.26
C THR A 353 20.61 -34.46 0.02
N ALA A 354 20.34 -33.15 -0.08
CA ALA A 354 20.12 -32.31 1.09
C ALA A 354 19.00 -32.92 1.96
N ILE A 355 18.94 -32.54 3.23
CA ILE A 355 17.89 -32.98 4.15
C ILE A 355 16.54 -32.45 3.64
N ASP A 356 15.97 -33.16 2.68
CA ASP A 356 14.64 -32.93 2.14
C ASP A 356 13.68 -33.45 3.20
N VAL A 357 13.34 -32.57 4.15
CA VAL A 357 12.28 -32.83 5.13
C VAL A 357 10.88 -32.77 4.48
N GLY A 358 10.81 -32.72 3.14
CA GLY A 358 9.58 -32.61 2.38
C GLY A 358 8.86 -31.27 2.61
N PRO A 359 7.77 -31.03 1.87
CA PRO A 359 6.89 -29.91 2.16
C PRO A 359 6.15 -30.13 3.49
N TRP A 360 6.31 -29.21 4.43
CA TRP A 360 5.50 -29.22 5.66
C TRP A 360 4.24 -28.41 5.40
N GLN A 361 3.08 -29.03 5.62
CA GLN A 361 1.81 -28.33 5.53
C GLN A 361 1.40 -27.86 6.92
N PHE A 362 1.21 -26.56 7.04
CA PHE A 362 0.66 -25.96 8.24
C PHE A 362 -0.70 -25.32 7.96
N TYR A 363 -1.53 -25.35 8.98
CA TYR A 363 -2.84 -24.73 9.03
C TYR A 363 -2.82 -23.59 10.05
N LYS A 364 -3.44 -22.47 9.71
CA LYS A 364 -3.55 -21.32 10.62
C LYS A 364 -4.42 -21.73 11.82
N SER A 365 -3.90 -21.53 13.05
CA SER A 365 -4.58 -21.94 14.29
C SER A 365 -5.67 -20.99 14.74
#